data_AF-A0AAU1D6H9-F1
#
_entry.id   AF-A0AAU1D6H9-F1
#
_cell.length_a   1.000
_cell.length_b   1.000
_cell.length_c   1.000
_cell.angle_alpha   90.00
_cell.angle_beta   90.00
_cell.angle_gamma   90.00
#
_symmetry.space_group_name_H-M   'P 1'
#
loop_
_entity.id
_entity.type
_entity.pdbx_description
1 polymer ?
#
loop_
_entity_poly.entity_id
_entity_poly.type
_entity_poly.pdbx_seq_one_letter_code
_entity_poly.pdbx_strand_id
1 'polypeptide(L)'
;MQSRMQNPAVVLPDAMPSIQTLFKAVHSGGVDGQTLELVHLRVSQINGCSACVDGGAKSARKAGVSDERLAAVAAWREAPYFTDEERAALALAEAATRLADRPDPVSDEVWDTAATYFDEKQLAAIILMIGVTNLFNRLNATTRQIAGAWG
;
A
#
# COMPACT_ATOMS: atom_id res chain seq x y z
N MET A 1 -14.82 -2.31 20.89
CA MET A 1 -14.01 -3.28 20.12
C MET A 1 -12.71 -3.53 20.88
N GLN A 2 -12.13 -4.73 20.78
CA GLN A 2 -10.84 -5.08 21.40
C GLN A 2 -9.97 -5.86 20.41
N SER A 3 -8.67 -5.55 20.35
CA SER A 3 -7.68 -6.34 19.60
C SER A 3 -7.50 -7.72 20.23
N ARG A 4 -7.21 -8.74 19.41
CA ARG A 4 -6.96 -10.12 19.89
C ARG A 4 -5.64 -10.26 20.66
N MET A 5 -4.65 -9.43 20.30
CA MET A 5 -3.34 -9.33 20.95
C MET A 5 -2.69 -8.00 20.57
N GLN A 6 -1.53 -7.67 21.16
CA GLN A 6 -0.67 -6.61 20.64
C GLN A 6 -0.21 -6.94 19.21
N ASN A 7 0.11 -5.94 18.40
CA ASN A 7 0.61 -6.20 17.04
C ASN A 7 1.84 -7.13 17.11
N PRO A 8 1.90 -8.20 16.29
CA PRO A 8 3.01 -9.14 16.33
C PRO A 8 4.40 -8.50 16.16
N ALA A 9 4.51 -7.42 15.39
CA ALA A 9 5.77 -6.69 15.21
C ALA A 9 6.19 -5.86 16.44
N VAL A 10 5.28 -5.65 17.40
CA VAL A 10 5.58 -5.05 18.71
C VAL A 10 5.93 -6.14 19.73
N VAL A 11 5.28 -7.31 19.63
CA VAL A 11 5.57 -8.46 20.50
C VAL A 11 6.97 -9.02 20.23
N LEU A 12 7.40 -9.05 18.97
CA LEU A 12 8.75 -9.44 18.57
C LEU A 12 9.61 -8.18 18.34
N PRO A 13 10.52 -7.84 19.28
CA PRO A 13 11.15 -6.51 19.33
C PRO A 13 11.96 -6.15 18.08
N ASP A 14 12.53 -7.14 17.38
CA ASP A 14 13.36 -6.91 16.19
C ASP A 14 12.53 -6.76 14.90
N ALA A 15 11.23 -7.08 14.94
CA ALA A 15 10.38 -7.07 13.75
C ALA A 15 10.05 -5.64 13.30
N MET A 16 9.59 -4.76 14.20
CA MET A 16 9.25 -3.37 13.83
C MET A 16 10.45 -2.58 13.26
N PRO A 17 11.65 -2.58 13.89
CA PRO A 17 12.83 -1.90 13.32
C PRO A 17 13.22 -2.42 11.92
N SER A 18 13.08 -3.73 11.70
CA SER A 18 13.35 -4.35 10.40
C SER A 18 12.37 -3.88 9.33
N ILE A 19 11.08 -3.84 9.66
CA ILE A 19 10.04 -3.32 8.75
C ILE A 19 10.27 -1.83 8.46
N GLN A 20 10.65 -1.03 9.46
CA GLN A 20 10.99 0.38 9.25
C GLN A 20 12.19 0.56 8.32
N THR A 21 13.17 -0.34 8.38
CA THR A 21 14.31 -0.33 7.45
C THR A 21 13.87 -0.61 6.02
N LEU A 22 12.99 -1.60 5.80
CA LEU A 22 12.39 -1.84 4.48
C LEU A 22 11.61 -0.61 3.98
N PHE A 23 10.83 0.03 4.85
CA PHE A 23 10.06 1.22 4.50
C PHE A 23 10.96 2.40 4.09
N LYS A 24 12.11 2.58 4.75
CA LYS A 24 13.12 3.57 4.34
C LYS A 24 13.70 3.26 2.95
N ALA A 25 13.99 1.98 2.68
CA ALA A 25 14.50 1.57 1.38
C ALA A 25 13.49 1.87 0.26
N VAL A 26 12.20 1.58 0.48
CA VAL A 26 11.10 1.94 -0.44
C VAL A 26 11.14 3.43 -0.80
N HIS A 27 11.20 4.31 0.20
CA HIS A 27 11.18 5.77 -0.03
C HIS A 27 12.46 6.30 -0.69
N SER A 28 13.56 5.54 -0.66
CA SER A 28 14.79 5.87 -1.39
C SER A 28 14.75 5.45 -2.88
N GLY A 29 13.65 4.82 -3.30
CA GLY A 29 13.43 4.29 -4.64
C GLY A 29 13.25 5.33 -5.74
N GLY A 30 12.93 6.58 -5.39
CA GLY A 30 12.70 7.65 -6.37
C GLY A 30 11.29 7.70 -6.94
N VAL A 31 10.32 7.02 -6.32
CA VAL A 31 8.89 7.14 -6.63
C VAL A 31 8.32 8.31 -5.83
N ASP A 32 7.40 9.06 -6.42
CA ASP A 32 6.71 10.14 -5.71
C ASP A 32 6.00 9.61 -4.44
N GLY A 33 6.14 10.36 -3.34
CA GLY A 33 5.60 9.95 -2.04
C GLY A 33 4.08 9.82 -2.04
N GLN A 34 3.35 10.63 -2.81
CA GLN A 34 1.90 10.53 -2.94
C GLN A 34 1.51 9.23 -3.65
N THR A 35 2.25 8.83 -4.69
CA THR A 35 2.03 7.56 -5.40
C THR A 35 2.22 6.36 -4.47
N LEU A 36 3.29 6.35 -3.66
CA LEU A 36 3.52 5.28 -2.68
C LEU A 36 2.40 5.22 -1.63
N GLU A 37 1.93 6.37 -1.14
CA GLU A 37 0.83 6.44 -0.18
C GLU A 37 -0.52 6.00 -0.76
N LEU A 38 -0.79 6.31 -2.03
CA LEU A 38 -1.97 5.82 -2.75
C LEU A 38 -1.92 4.30 -2.92
N VAL A 39 -0.75 3.73 -3.28
CA VAL A 39 -0.54 2.28 -3.32
C VAL A 39 -0.83 1.66 -1.96
N HIS A 40 -0.24 2.19 -0.88
CA HIS A 40 -0.47 1.69 0.47
C HIS A 40 -1.94 1.74 0.89
N LEU A 41 -2.61 2.86 0.64
CA LEU A 41 -4.02 3.03 0.96
C LEU A 41 -4.87 2.03 0.17
N ARG A 42 -4.62 1.87 -1.14
CA ARG A 42 -5.40 0.98 -1.99
C ARG A 42 -5.24 -0.49 -1.60
N VAL A 43 -4.00 -0.94 -1.36
CA VAL A 43 -3.72 -2.31 -0.88
C VAL A 43 -4.44 -2.56 0.45
N SER A 44 -4.40 -1.59 1.37
CA SER A 44 -5.08 -1.69 2.67
C SER A 44 -6.60 -1.76 2.57
N GLN A 45 -7.21 -1.05 1.61
CA GLN A 45 -8.64 -1.13 1.32
C GLN A 45 -9.03 -2.51 0.77
N ILE A 46 -8.25 -3.07 -0.15
CA ILE A 46 -8.49 -4.41 -0.72
C ILE A 46 -8.46 -5.47 0.37
N ASN A 47 -7.47 -5.39 1.27
CA ASN A 47 -7.30 -6.33 2.37
C ASN A 47 -8.23 -6.09 3.57
N GLY A 48 -9.05 -5.03 3.57
CA GLY A 48 -9.98 -4.73 4.66
C GLY A 48 -9.32 -4.42 6.00
N CYS A 49 -8.08 -3.90 6.02
CA CYS A 49 -7.40 -3.56 7.27
C CYS A 49 -7.80 -2.16 7.76
N SER A 50 -8.75 -2.06 8.69
CA SER A 50 -9.25 -0.76 9.20
C SER A 50 -8.15 0.12 9.80
N ALA A 51 -7.25 -0.45 10.62
CA ALA A 51 -6.13 0.29 11.19
C ALA A 51 -5.16 0.83 10.13
N CYS A 52 -4.92 0.04 9.07
CA CYS A 52 -4.04 0.42 7.97
C CYS A 52 -4.69 1.48 7.06
N VAL A 53 -6.01 1.40 6.84
CA VAL A 53 -6.76 2.42 6.09
C VAL A 53 -6.77 3.76 6.84
N ASP A 54 -7.02 3.76 8.15
CA ASP A 54 -6.97 4.99 8.95
C ASP A 54 -5.57 5.62 8.98
N GLY A 55 -4.54 4.81 9.26
CA GLY A 55 -3.15 5.27 9.26
C GLY A 55 -2.69 5.74 7.88
N GLY A 56 -3.04 4.99 6.82
CA GLY A 56 -2.71 5.32 5.44
C GLY A 56 -3.37 6.60 4.95
N ALA A 57 -4.65 6.81 5.24
CA ALA A 57 -5.33 8.06 4.90
C ALA A 57 -4.68 9.27 5.61
N LYS A 58 -4.27 9.12 6.88
CA LYS A 58 -3.55 10.17 7.62
C LYS A 58 -2.15 10.42 7.04
N SER A 59 -1.42 9.37 6.66
CA SER A 59 -0.08 9.49 6.05
C SER A 59 -0.14 10.16 4.68
N ALA A 60 -1.07 9.70 3.82
CA ALA A 60 -1.32 10.26 2.51
C ALA A 60 -1.68 11.77 2.56
N ARG A 61 -2.53 12.19 3.52
CA ARG A 61 -2.79 13.64 3.74
C ARG A 61 -1.52 14.41 4.07
N LYS A 62 -0.67 13.87 4.95
CA LYS A 62 0.61 14.51 5.30
C LYS A 62 1.57 14.60 4.10
N ALA A 63 1.49 13.64 3.18
CA ALA A 63 2.24 13.64 1.93
C ALA A 63 1.65 14.58 0.85
N GLY A 64 0.51 15.22 1.10
CA GLY A 64 -0.11 16.19 0.19
C GLY A 64 -1.19 15.62 -0.73
N VAL A 65 -1.65 14.38 -0.52
CA VAL A 65 -2.79 13.82 -1.26
C VAL A 65 -4.07 14.56 -0.87
N SER A 66 -4.82 15.04 -1.85
CA SER A 66 -6.08 15.78 -1.62
C SER A 66 -7.21 14.87 -1.12
N ASP A 67 -8.21 15.46 -0.46
CA ASP A 67 -9.36 14.69 0.04
C ASP A 67 -10.19 14.06 -1.10
N GLU A 68 -10.28 14.69 -2.28
CA GLU A 68 -10.94 14.11 -3.46
C GLU A 68 -10.25 12.82 -3.89
N ARG A 69 -8.91 12.82 -3.94
CA ARG A 69 -8.11 11.65 -4.30
C ARG A 69 -8.24 10.54 -3.26
N LEU A 70 -8.21 10.88 -1.96
CA LEU A 70 -8.41 9.93 -0.88
C LEU A 70 -9.79 9.27 -0.92
N ALA A 71 -10.83 10.04 -1.22
CA ALA A 71 -12.18 9.52 -1.37
C ALA A 71 -12.33 8.64 -2.62
N ALA A 72 -11.66 9.00 -3.72
CA ALA A 72 -11.81 8.35 -5.01
C ALA A 72 -10.91 7.14 -5.24
N VAL A 73 -9.80 6.96 -4.49
CA VAL A 73 -8.80 5.91 -4.78
C VAL A 73 -9.37 4.50 -4.79
N ALA A 74 -10.45 4.22 -4.04
CA ALA A 74 -11.10 2.92 -4.06
C ALA A 74 -11.78 2.60 -5.41
N ALA A 75 -12.10 3.63 -6.19
CA ALA A 75 -12.79 3.63 -7.47
C ALA A 75 -11.99 4.42 -8.53
N TRP A 76 -10.67 4.27 -8.52
CA TRP A 76 -9.75 5.11 -9.29
C TRP A 76 -9.89 4.97 -10.82
N ARG A 77 -10.40 3.84 -11.34
CA ARG A 77 -10.42 3.50 -12.78
C ARG A 77 -11.25 4.45 -13.64
N GLU A 78 -12.28 5.04 -13.07
CA GLU A 78 -13.15 6.03 -13.71
C GLU A 78 -12.96 7.44 -13.15
N ALA A 79 -12.17 7.59 -12.08
CA ALA A 79 -11.92 8.88 -11.45
C ALA A 79 -10.90 9.71 -12.26
N PRO A 80 -11.14 11.02 -12.45
CA PRO A 80 -10.26 11.90 -13.23
C PRO A 80 -9.06 12.44 -12.45
N TYR A 81 -8.88 12.02 -11.19
CA TYR A 81 -7.92 12.63 -10.26
C TYR A 81 -6.53 11.97 -10.22
N PHE A 82 -6.29 10.97 -11.07
CA PHE A 82 -5.07 10.15 -11.06
C PHE A 82 -4.39 10.20 -12.42
N THR A 83 -3.08 10.46 -12.42
CA THR A 83 -2.25 10.45 -13.64
C THR A 83 -2.11 9.04 -14.19
N ASP A 84 -1.68 8.90 -15.45
CA ASP A 84 -1.49 7.56 -16.04
C ASP A 84 -0.40 6.75 -15.31
N GLU A 85 0.64 7.43 -14.81
CA GLU A 85 1.69 6.84 -13.95
C GLU A 85 1.07 6.27 -12.65
N GLU A 86 0.24 7.03 -11.96
CA GLU A 86 -0.44 6.60 -10.74
C GLU A 86 -1.42 5.45 -11.01
N ARG A 87 -2.13 5.49 -12.14
CA ARG A 87 -3.02 4.43 -12.60
C ARG A 87 -2.26 3.12 -12.82
N ALA A 88 -1.07 3.20 -13.42
CA ALA A 88 -0.21 2.03 -13.62
C ALA A 88 0.26 1.44 -12.27
N ALA A 89 0.70 2.29 -11.33
CA ALA A 89 1.06 1.85 -9.99
C ALA A 89 -0.13 1.22 -9.22
N LEU A 90 -1.33 1.81 -9.31
CA LEU A 90 -2.54 1.29 -8.70
C LEU A 90 -2.96 -0.05 -9.32
N ALA A 91 -2.89 -0.19 -10.66
CA ALA A 91 -3.18 -1.44 -11.34
C ALA A 91 -2.24 -2.57 -10.89
N LEU A 92 -0.93 -2.30 -10.86
CA LEU A 92 0.08 -3.23 -10.34
C LEU A 92 -0.19 -3.58 -8.87
N ALA A 93 -0.55 -2.60 -8.04
CA ALA A 93 -0.88 -2.83 -6.63
C ALA A 93 -2.10 -3.72 -6.43
N GLU A 94 -3.17 -3.53 -7.21
CA GLU A 94 -4.35 -4.39 -7.13
C GLU A 94 -4.04 -5.83 -7.58
N ALA A 95 -3.29 -5.98 -8.67
CA ALA A 95 -2.88 -7.26 -9.24
C ALA A 95 -2.00 -8.05 -8.27
N ALA A 96 -0.91 -7.44 -7.79
CA ALA A 96 0.06 -8.06 -6.88
C ALA A 96 -0.47 -8.24 -5.44
N THR A 97 -1.57 -7.58 -5.06
CA THR A 97 -2.25 -7.87 -3.78
C THR A 97 -3.11 -9.12 -3.88
N ARG A 98 -3.71 -9.37 -5.05
CA ARG A 98 -4.64 -10.46 -5.32
C ARG A 98 -3.97 -11.67 -5.99
N LEU A 99 -2.72 -11.96 -5.60
CA LEU A 99 -1.93 -13.05 -6.21
C LEU A 99 -2.63 -14.42 -6.17
N ALA A 100 -3.44 -14.67 -5.14
CA ALA A 100 -4.11 -15.95 -4.96
C ALA A 100 -5.43 -16.08 -5.74
N ASP A 101 -5.92 -15.00 -6.34
CA ASP A 101 -7.27 -14.97 -6.93
C ASP A 101 -7.33 -15.62 -8.33
N ARG A 102 -6.19 -15.74 -9.04
CA ARG A 102 -6.10 -16.25 -10.42
C ARG A 102 -4.68 -16.77 -10.75
N PRO A 103 -4.53 -17.69 -11.73
CA PRO A 103 -3.25 -18.33 -12.05
C PRO A 103 -2.18 -17.40 -12.65
N ASP A 104 -2.57 -16.27 -13.24
CA ASP A 104 -1.67 -15.20 -13.70
C ASP A 104 -2.19 -13.83 -13.20
N PRO A 105 -1.87 -13.45 -11.96
CA PRO A 105 -2.44 -12.27 -11.32
C PRO A 105 -1.81 -10.96 -11.81
N VAL A 106 -0.54 -11.00 -12.23
CA VAL A 106 0.22 -9.86 -12.77
C VAL A 106 0.63 -10.22 -14.19
N SER A 107 -0.30 -10.03 -15.13
CA SER A 107 -0.05 -10.31 -16.54
C SER A 107 1.03 -9.38 -17.12
N ASP A 108 1.62 -9.78 -18.25
CA ASP A 108 2.58 -8.97 -19.00
C ASP A 108 2.03 -7.57 -19.31
N GLU A 109 0.74 -7.44 -19.65
CA GLU A 109 0.09 -6.14 -19.88
C GLU A 109 0.14 -5.21 -18.65
N VAL A 110 -0.11 -5.74 -17.44
CA VAL A 110 -0.03 -4.95 -16.20
C VAL A 110 1.41 -4.54 -15.92
N TRP A 111 2.34 -5.46 -16.13
CA TRP A 111 3.76 -5.22 -15.94
C TRP A 111 4.31 -4.17 -16.92
N ASP A 112 4.08 -4.36 -18.22
CA ASP A 112 4.58 -3.51 -19.30
C ASP A 112 3.99 -2.09 -19.20
N THR A 113 2.73 -1.96 -18.77
CA THR A 113 2.13 -0.66 -18.50
C THR A 113 2.85 0.06 -17.36
N ALA A 114 3.15 -0.63 -16.25
CA ALA A 114 3.92 -0.02 -15.15
C ALA A 114 5.35 0.33 -15.58
N ALA A 115 6.01 -0.56 -16.33
CA ALA A 115 7.36 -0.35 -16.85
C ALA A 115 7.47 0.77 -17.88
N THR A 116 6.35 1.25 -18.44
CA THR A 116 6.32 2.45 -19.28
C THR A 116 6.61 3.73 -18.48
N TYR A 117 6.24 3.77 -17.19
CA TYR A 117 6.34 4.96 -16.35
C TYR A 117 7.45 4.88 -15.30
N PHE A 118 7.80 3.67 -14.86
CA PHE A 118 8.73 3.46 -13.76
C PHE A 118 9.96 2.69 -14.22
N ASP A 119 11.15 3.18 -13.86
CA ASP A 119 12.39 2.43 -14.04
C ASP A 119 12.48 1.23 -13.07
N GLU A 120 13.51 0.39 -13.24
CA GLU A 120 13.70 -0.81 -12.42
C GLU A 120 13.76 -0.51 -10.91
N LYS A 121 14.40 0.60 -10.52
CA LYS A 121 14.54 0.99 -9.11
C LYS A 121 13.20 1.49 -8.54
N GLN A 122 12.44 2.23 -9.33
CA GLN A 122 11.11 2.70 -8.98
C GLN A 122 10.10 1.54 -8.89
N LEU A 123 10.13 0.61 -9.84
CA LEU A 123 9.32 -0.62 -9.79
C LEU A 123 9.66 -1.45 -8.55
N ALA A 124 10.94 -1.62 -8.22
CA ALA A 124 11.35 -2.29 -7.00
C ALA A 124 10.76 -1.64 -5.74
N ALA A 125 10.72 -0.30 -5.69
CA ALA A 125 10.10 0.42 -4.58
C ALA A 125 8.59 0.22 -4.50
N ILE A 126 7.88 0.25 -5.64
CA ILE A 126 6.42 -0.01 -5.69
C ILE A 126 6.11 -1.44 -5.21
N ILE A 127 6.84 -2.44 -5.71
CA ILE A 127 6.67 -3.84 -5.35
C ILE A 127 6.94 -4.06 -3.85
N LEU A 128 8.01 -3.46 -3.32
CA LEU A 128 8.31 -3.50 -1.90
C LEU A 128 7.24 -2.77 -1.07
N MET A 129 6.68 -1.65 -1.55
CA MET A 129 5.58 -0.95 -0.89
C MET A 129 4.34 -1.84 -0.80
N ILE A 130 3.99 -2.53 -1.90
CA ILE A 130 2.89 -3.51 -1.94
C ILE A 130 3.14 -4.64 -0.94
N GLY A 131 4.35 -5.21 -0.92
CA GLY A 131 4.73 -6.30 -0.03
C GLY A 131 4.69 -5.92 1.45
N VAL A 132 5.29 -4.80 1.82
CA VAL A 132 5.30 -4.29 3.21
C VAL A 132 3.88 -3.91 3.66
N THR A 133 3.07 -3.34 2.78
CA THR A 133 1.66 -3.06 3.09
C THR A 133 0.88 -4.35 3.32
N ASN A 134 1.05 -5.34 2.44
CA ASN A 134 0.43 -6.65 2.58
C ASN A 134 0.85 -7.38 3.88
N LEU A 135 2.11 -7.21 4.31
CA LEU A 135 2.60 -7.68 5.60
C LEU A 135 1.83 -7.00 6.74
N PHE A 136 1.81 -5.66 6.80
CA PHE A 136 1.09 -4.93 7.86
C PHE A 136 -0.40 -5.26 7.89
N ASN A 137 -1.04 -5.39 6.74
CA ASN A 137 -2.44 -5.78 6.65
C ASN A 137 -2.67 -7.16 7.28
N ARG A 138 -1.79 -8.14 7.01
CA ARG A 138 -1.87 -9.48 7.61
C ARG A 138 -1.69 -9.42 9.13
N LEU A 139 -0.73 -8.63 9.62
CA LEU A 139 -0.53 -8.48 11.07
C LEU A 139 -1.75 -7.85 11.74
N ASN A 140 -2.26 -6.76 11.19
CA ASN A 140 -3.31 -5.95 11.80
C ASN A 140 -4.70 -6.59 11.68
N ALA A 141 -5.07 -7.07 10.49
CA ALA A 141 -6.38 -7.68 10.26
C ALA A 141 -6.53 -8.99 11.06
N THR A 142 -5.50 -9.84 11.06
CA THR A 142 -5.49 -11.11 11.82
C THR A 142 -5.65 -10.87 13.31
N THR A 143 -5.06 -9.80 13.85
CA THR A 143 -5.13 -9.48 15.28
C THR A 143 -6.24 -8.49 15.64
N ARG A 144 -7.10 -8.12 14.69
CA ARG A 144 -8.21 -7.16 14.85
C ARG A 144 -7.77 -5.83 15.45
N GLN A 145 -6.63 -5.31 14.99
CA GLN A 145 -6.19 -3.97 15.40
C GLN A 145 -7.23 -2.91 15.01
N ILE A 146 -7.43 -1.94 15.89
CA ILE A 146 -8.49 -0.95 15.78
C ILE A 146 -7.95 0.33 15.15
N ALA A 147 -8.70 0.90 14.21
CA ALA A 147 -8.43 2.21 13.64
C ALA A 147 -8.33 3.29 14.73
N GLY A 148 -7.38 4.22 14.59
CA GLY A 148 -7.14 5.28 15.57
C GLY A 148 -6.51 4.84 16.89
N ALA A 149 -6.30 3.54 17.13
CA ALA A 149 -5.61 3.05 18.33
C ALA A 149 -4.08 3.16 18.24
N TRP A 150 -3.56 3.42 17.04
CA TRP A 150 -2.15 3.66 16.74
C TRP A 150 -1.97 5.16 16.55
N GLY A 151 -1.84 5.90 17.66
CA GLY A 151 -1.75 7.36 17.68
C GLY A 151 -1.23 7.86 19.01
#